data_AF-A0A3A0B563-F1
#
_entry.id   AF-A0A3A0B563-F1
#
_cell.length_a   1.000
_cell.length_b   1.000
_cell.length_c   1.000
_cell.angle_alpha   90.00
_cell.angle_beta   90.00
_cell.angle_gamma   90.00
#
_symmetry.space_group_name_H-M   'P 1'
#
loop_
_entity.id
_entity.type
_entity.pdbx_description
1 polymer ?
#
loop_
_entity_poly.entity_id
_entity_poly.type
_entity_poly.pdbx_seq_one_letter_code
_entity_poly.pdbx_strand_id
1 'polypeptide(L)'
;MTSLLIATFSLVPTMRGLYLLAFVMMTAKFLIMNAMVVEPAQGIARMEATRHQSLFTIMRGSKGVLRQILAAPETLVTGGLMVIVSIATTINTTFWAVMVTEKLQVAPQYLSLFYVVRAVTMLSFYFLVMPRLRSLDARKPMVFGFAGLIASWTLLISIPPQSYGLLLLAVVLEGCSVPATNTLLDKLVATTVAPEERARIMALLYLAVLVCTSPFGWIAGQVSEINRSLPFVLNIGLFTLGAALAYVASRRAALTPIEEIAQ
;
A
#
# COMPACT_ATOMS: atom_id res chain seq x y z
N MET A 1 23.49 -5.44 1.77
CA MET A 1 24.09 -6.57 2.52
C MET A 1 24.14 -7.86 1.69
N THR A 2 23.07 -8.24 0.99
CA THR A 2 23.07 -9.39 0.06
C THR A 2 24.10 -9.28 -1.07
N SER A 3 24.30 -8.11 -1.67
CA SER A 3 25.29 -7.89 -2.73
C SER A 3 26.75 -8.11 -2.28
N LEU A 4 27.08 -7.82 -1.01
CA LEU A 4 28.42 -8.02 -0.43
C LEU A 4 28.67 -9.49 -0.04
N LEU A 5 27.62 -10.21 0.39
CA LEU A 5 27.70 -11.65 0.67
C LEU A 5 27.85 -12.46 -0.62
N ILE A 6 27.19 -12.09 -1.72
CA ILE A 6 27.32 -12.77 -3.02
C ILE A 6 28.72 -12.58 -3.63
N ALA A 7 29.36 -11.44 -3.36
CA ALA A 7 30.72 -11.17 -3.84
C ALA A 7 31.80 -11.99 -3.12
N THR A 8 31.53 -12.45 -1.89
CA THR A 8 32.47 -13.24 -1.07
C THR A 8 32.10 -14.73 -1.01
N PHE A 9 30.82 -15.07 -1.10
CA PHE A 9 30.29 -16.43 -1.14
C PHE A 9 29.46 -16.64 -2.41
N SER A 10 29.72 -17.74 -3.13
CA SER A 10 28.92 -18.17 -4.29
C SER A 10 27.41 -18.05 -4.03
N LEU A 11 26.64 -17.77 -5.08
CA LEU A 11 25.20 -17.47 -5.01
C LEU A 11 24.40 -18.54 -4.21
N VAL A 12 24.74 -19.82 -4.40
CA VAL A 12 24.03 -20.96 -3.82
C VAL A 12 24.14 -21.02 -2.28
N PRO A 13 25.34 -21.01 -1.66
CA PRO A 13 25.46 -20.99 -0.20
C PRO A 13 24.85 -19.75 0.45
N THR A 14 24.96 -18.57 -0.17
CA THR A 14 24.34 -17.34 0.34
C THR A 14 22.82 -17.45 0.43
N MET A 15 22.18 -17.98 -0.61
CA MET A 15 20.73 -18.19 -0.62
C MET A 15 20.28 -19.22 0.44
N ARG A 16 21.04 -20.32 0.62
CA ARG A 16 20.74 -21.32 1.67
C ARG A 16 20.81 -20.72 3.07
N GLY A 17 21.84 -19.91 3.35
CA GLY A 17 21.98 -19.22 4.64
C GLY A 17 20.82 -18.25 4.90
N LEU A 18 20.40 -17.48 3.89
CA LEU A 18 19.25 -16.57 3.99
C LEU A 18 17.94 -17.33 4.25
N TYR A 19 17.72 -18.47 3.60
CA TYR A 19 16.52 -19.28 3.86
C TYR A 19 16.51 -19.90 5.26
N LEU A 20 17.66 -20.35 5.76
CA LEU A 20 17.78 -20.86 7.13
C LEU A 20 17.50 -19.75 8.14
N LEU A 21 18.07 -18.56 7.94
CA LEU A 21 17.78 -17.39 8.77
C LEU A 21 16.29 -17.01 8.74
N ALA A 22 15.67 -17.02 7.56
CA ALA A 22 14.25 -16.75 7.41
C ALA A 22 13.38 -17.78 8.16
N PHE A 23 13.75 -19.06 8.13
CA PHE A 23 13.10 -20.12 8.89
C PHE A 23 13.18 -19.88 10.41
N VAL A 24 14.37 -19.54 10.91
CA VAL A 24 14.57 -19.24 12.34
C VAL A 24 13.74 -18.02 12.75
N MET A 25 13.78 -16.94 11.99
CA MET A 25 13.02 -15.72 12.27
C MET A 25 11.51 -15.94 12.25
N MET A 26 10.98 -16.68 11.27
CA MET A 26 9.55 -17.00 11.19
C MET A 26 9.09 -17.90 12.35
N THR A 27 9.90 -18.91 12.69
CA THR A 27 9.62 -19.80 13.82
C THR A 27 9.62 -19.03 15.14
N ALA A 28 10.61 -18.16 15.34
CA ALA A 28 10.66 -17.29 16.51
C ALA A 28 9.44 -16.36 16.58
N LYS A 29 9.06 -15.71 15.47
CA LYS A 29 7.85 -14.87 15.39
C LYS A 29 6.60 -15.67 15.78
N PHE A 30 6.44 -16.88 15.28
CA PHE A 30 5.29 -17.73 15.59
C PHE A 30 5.22 -18.06 17.09
N LEU A 31 6.33 -18.51 17.68
CA LEU A 31 6.39 -18.87 19.10
C LEU A 31 6.14 -17.65 20.01
N ILE A 32 6.79 -16.52 19.71
CA ILE A 32 6.62 -15.27 20.46
C ILE A 32 5.17 -14.78 20.37
N MET A 33 4.59 -14.77 19.16
CA MET A 33 3.23 -14.27 18.96
C MET A 33 2.20 -15.18 19.64
N ASN A 34 2.38 -16.51 19.60
CA ASN A 34 1.51 -17.45 20.30
C ASN A 34 1.60 -17.33 21.83
N ALA A 35 2.77 -16.96 22.37
CA ALA A 35 2.95 -16.77 23.80
C ALA A 35 2.44 -15.40 24.31
N MET A 36 2.49 -14.36 23.48
CA MET A 36 2.20 -12.98 23.89
C MET A 36 0.83 -12.44 23.48
N VAL A 37 0.19 -13.00 22.44
CA VAL A 37 -1.07 -12.46 21.90
C VAL A 37 -2.26 -13.18 22.55
N VAL A 38 -3.18 -12.37 23.09
CA VAL A 38 -4.46 -12.83 23.63
C VAL A 38 -5.57 -12.51 22.63
N GLU A 39 -6.52 -13.43 22.48
CA GLU A 39 -7.68 -13.21 21.62
C GLU A 39 -8.49 -11.98 22.09
N PRO A 40 -8.84 -11.05 21.19
CA PRO A 40 -9.67 -9.91 21.54
C PRO A 40 -11.08 -10.37 21.90
N ALA A 41 -11.81 -9.59 22.71
CA ALA A 41 -13.18 -9.91 23.13
C ALA A 41 -14.14 -10.19 21.95
N GLN A 42 -13.97 -9.46 20.83
CA GLN A 42 -14.70 -9.73 19.58
C GLN A 42 -14.33 -11.07 18.93
N GLY A 43 -13.08 -11.50 19.05
CA GLY A 43 -12.62 -12.81 18.58
C GLY A 43 -13.28 -13.95 19.36
N ILE A 44 -13.30 -13.82 20.69
CA ILE A 44 -13.95 -14.79 21.59
C ILE A 44 -15.45 -14.90 21.28
N ALA A 45 -16.16 -13.76 21.21
CA ALA A 45 -17.59 -13.74 20.90
C ALA A 45 -17.92 -14.36 19.53
N ARG A 46 -17.05 -14.19 18.53
CA ARG A 46 -17.22 -14.79 17.20
C ARG A 46 -16.90 -16.28 17.18
N MET A 47 -15.88 -16.74 17.92
CA MET A 47 -15.60 -18.16 18.09
C MET A 47 -16.79 -18.91 18.69
N GLU A 48 -17.43 -18.33 19.70
CA GLU A 48 -18.65 -18.90 20.30
C GLU A 48 -19.82 -18.90 19.32
N ALA A 49 -20.06 -17.80 18.62
CA ALA A 49 -21.15 -17.68 17.64
C ALA A 49 -21.01 -18.61 16.42
N THR A 50 -19.79 -18.98 16.04
CA THR A 50 -19.50 -19.83 14.86
C THR A 50 -19.19 -21.29 15.19
N ARG A 51 -19.10 -21.66 16.49
CA ARG A 51 -18.76 -23.01 16.95
C ARG A 51 -19.64 -24.13 16.37
N HIS A 52 -20.89 -23.81 16.02
CA HIS A 52 -21.87 -24.77 15.49
C HIS A 52 -22.31 -24.45 14.04
N GLN A 53 -21.66 -23.51 13.37
CA GLN A 53 -21.99 -23.13 12.00
C GLN A 53 -21.08 -23.84 11.01
N SER A 54 -21.66 -24.37 9.92
CA SER A 54 -20.85 -24.90 8.82
C SER A 54 -20.11 -23.77 8.08
N LEU A 55 -18.90 -24.04 7.60
CA LEU A 55 -18.08 -23.08 6.85
C LEU A 55 -18.83 -22.48 5.64
N PHE A 56 -19.73 -23.27 5.04
CA PHE A 56 -20.54 -22.84 3.90
C PHE A 56 -21.61 -21.80 4.29
N THR A 57 -22.18 -21.89 5.49
CA THR A 57 -23.13 -20.90 6.03
C THR A 57 -22.43 -19.58 6.35
N ILE A 58 -21.22 -19.64 6.91
CA ILE A 58 -20.39 -18.46 7.17
C ILE A 58 -20.04 -17.74 5.84
N MET A 59 -19.66 -18.51 4.82
CA MET A 59 -19.36 -17.97 3.49
C MET A 59 -20.60 -17.36 2.80
N ARG A 60 -21.78 -17.95 2.99
CA ARG A 60 -23.04 -17.41 2.45
C ARG A 60 -23.45 -16.12 3.15
N GLY A 61 -23.20 -16.00 4.46
CA GLY A 61 -23.37 -14.75 5.21
C GLY A 61 -22.52 -13.61 4.65
N SER A 62 -21.35 -13.89 4.07
CA SER A 62 -20.45 -12.87 3.49
C SER A 62 -21.04 -12.14 2.29
N LYS A 63 -22.07 -12.69 1.63
CA LYS A 63 -22.81 -11.97 0.57
C LYS A 63 -23.59 -10.77 1.12
N GLY A 64 -24.13 -10.88 2.34
CA GLY A 64 -24.83 -9.77 3.00
C GLY A 64 -23.89 -8.61 3.33
N VAL A 65 -22.70 -8.96 3.82
CA VAL A 65 -21.63 -7.99 4.15
C VAL A 65 -21.08 -7.33 2.89
N LEU A 66 -20.89 -8.10 1.81
CA LEU A 66 -20.50 -7.55 0.52
C LEU A 66 -21.52 -6.54 0.00
N ARG A 67 -22.82 -6.82 0.17
CA ARG A 67 -23.90 -5.88 -0.20
C ARG A 67 -23.87 -4.63 0.68
N GLN A 68 -23.58 -4.76 1.96
CA GLN A 68 -23.46 -3.62 2.88
C GLN A 68 -22.25 -2.73 2.54
N ILE A 69 -21.12 -3.33 2.15
CA ILE A 69 -19.94 -2.62 1.64
C ILE A 69 -20.28 -1.84 0.35
N LEU A 70 -21.00 -2.48 -0.58
CA LEU A 70 -21.44 -1.86 -1.84
C LEU A 70 -22.52 -0.78 -1.64
N ALA A 71 -23.28 -0.85 -0.54
CA ALA A 71 -24.31 0.15 -0.23
C ALA A 71 -23.74 1.41 0.44
N ALA A 72 -22.60 1.30 1.13
CA ALA A 72 -21.97 2.42 1.83
C ALA A 72 -21.04 3.21 0.88
N PRO A 73 -21.39 4.46 0.52
CA PRO A 73 -20.59 5.24 -0.43
C PRO A 73 -19.19 5.56 0.09
N GLU A 74 -19.02 5.72 1.41
CA GLU A 74 -17.70 5.98 2.02
C GLU A 74 -16.76 4.78 1.88
N THR A 75 -17.27 3.57 2.12
CA THR A 75 -16.50 2.33 1.98
C THR A 75 -16.11 2.06 0.53
N LEU A 76 -16.97 2.40 -0.43
CA LEU A 76 -16.67 2.32 -1.86
C LEU A 76 -15.54 3.27 -2.28
N VAL A 77 -15.54 4.50 -1.77
CA VAL A 77 -14.49 5.49 -2.06
C VAL A 77 -13.16 5.02 -1.48
N THR A 78 -13.16 4.57 -0.23
CA THR A 78 -11.96 4.03 0.43
C THR A 78 -11.45 2.78 -0.29
N GLY A 79 -12.35 1.86 -0.68
CA GLY A 79 -12.00 0.67 -1.45
C GLY A 79 -11.41 0.99 -2.82
N GLY A 80 -12.01 1.93 -3.56
CA GLY A 80 -11.48 2.41 -4.84
C GLY A 80 -10.10 3.03 -4.68
N LEU A 81 -9.89 3.81 -3.62
CA LEU A 81 -8.60 4.40 -3.30
C LEU A 81 -7.53 3.34 -3.00
N MET A 82 -7.89 2.30 -2.25
CA MET A 82 -6.99 1.16 -2.00
C MET A 82 -6.61 0.45 -3.29
N VAL A 83 -7.55 0.22 -4.20
CA VAL A 83 -7.27 -0.36 -5.53
C VAL A 83 -6.24 0.50 -6.26
N ILE A 84 -6.44 1.81 -6.30
CA ILE A 84 -5.54 2.75 -7.00
C ILE A 84 -4.14 2.73 -6.39
N VAL A 85 -4.03 2.80 -5.06
CA VAL A 85 -2.73 2.80 -4.38
C VAL A 85 -2.04 1.44 -4.50
N SER A 86 -2.78 0.33 -4.42
CA SER A 86 -2.23 -1.01 -4.63
C SER A 86 -1.70 -1.18 -6.05
N ILE A 87 -2.45 -0.79 -7.08
CA ILE A 87 -1.99 -0.82 -8.47
C ILE A 87 -0.71 0.01 -8.62
N ALA A 88 -0.68 1.24 -8.12
CA ALA A 88 0.48 2.08 -8.29
C ALA A 88 1.71 1.55 -7.53
N THR A 89 1.51 0.97 -6.36
CA THR A 89 2.56 0.31 -5.57
C THR A 89 3.11 -0.91 -6.31
N THR A 90 2.24 -1.73 -6.89
CA THR A 90 2.66 -2.87 -7.72
C THR A 90 3.50 -2.39 -8.90
N ILE A 91 3.03 -1.40 -9.66
CA ILE A 91 3.76 -0.86 -10.82
C ILE A 91 5.10 -0.26 -10.39
N ASN A 92 5.14 0.54 -9.32
CA ASN A 92 6.37 1.12 -8.81
C ASN A 92 7.36 0.02 -8.40
N THR A 93 6.92 -0.97 -7.64
CA THR A 93 7.81 -2.03 -7.13
C THR A 93 8.40 -2.87 -8.26
N THR A 94 7.61 -3.15 -9.31
CA THR A 94 8.04 -3.98 -10.44
C THR A 94 8.90 -3.22 -11.45
N PHE A 95 8.52 -1.99 -11.81
CA PHE A 95 9.12 -1.28 -12.95
C PHE A 95 10.14 -0.19 -12.55
N TRP A 96 10.23 0.20 -11.26
CA TRP A 96 11.18 1.23 -10.84
C TRP A 96 12.63 0.82 -11.08
N ALA A 97 13.00 -0.43 -10.73
CA ALA A 97 14.36 -0.91 -10.98
C ALA A 97 14.68 -0.90 -12.48
N VAL A 98 13.75 -1.40 -13.29
CA VAL A 98 13.87 -1.45 -14.77
C VAL A 98 14.03 -0.04 -15.34
N MET A 99 13.21 0.91 -14.91
CA MET A 99 13.29 2.31 -15.36
C MET A 99 14.65 2.95 -15.04
N VAL A 100 15.16 2.72 -13.83
CA VAL A 100 16.44 3.29 -13.38
C VAL A 100 17.63 2.68 -14.13
N THR A 101 17.64 1.37 -14.35
CA THR A 101 18.76 0.72 -15.05
C THR A 101 18.72 0.96 -16.55
N GLU A 102 17.55 0.83 -17.16
CA GLU A 102 17.41 0.79 -18.61
C GLU A 102 17.21 2.17 -19.25
N LYS A 103 16.45 3.07 -18.60
CA LYS A 103 16.23 4.43 -19.13
C LYS A 103 17.26 5.43 -18.60
N LEU A 104 17.54 5.40 -17.29
CA LEU A 104 18.51 6.32 -16.70
C LEU A 104 19.97 5.84 -16.85
N GLN A 105 20.18 4.60 -17.33
CA GLN A 105 21.51 4.00 -17.54
C GLN A 105 22.36 3.99 -16.26
N VAL A 106 21.69 3.88 -15.10
CA VAL A 106 22.35 3.78 -13.80
C VAL A 106 22.87 2.36 -13.63
N ALA A 107 24.15 2.21 -13.28
CA ALA A 107 24.75 0.90 -13.08
C ALA A 107 23.99 0.13 -11.98
N PRO A 108 23.62 -1.16 -12.19
CA PRO A 108 22.82 -1.93 -11.25
C PRO A 108 23.38 -1.99 -9.82
N GLN A 109 24.70 -1.86 -9.67
CA GLN A 109 25.40 -1.80 -8.39
C GLN A 109 24.91 -0.67 -7.47
N TYR A 110 24.42 0.44 -8.04
CA TYR A 110 23.93 1.59 -7.26
C TYR A 110 22.46 1.45 -6.84
N LEU A 111 21.68 0.53 -7.42
CA LEU A 111 20.27 0.34 -7.05
C LEU A 111 20.10 0.07 -5.56
N SER A 112 20.98 -0.78 -5.00
CA SER A 112 20.99 -1.11 -3.58
C SER A 112 21.13 0.14 -2.71
N LEU A 113 21.95 1.13 -3.13
CA LEU A 113 22.13 2.37 -2.38
C LEU A 113 20.83 3.20 -2.39
N PHE A 114 20.17 3.32 -3.54
CA PHE A 114 18.90 4.03 -3.63
C PHE A 114 17.79 3.36 -2.80
N TYR A 115 17.71 2.03 -2.79
CA TYR A 115 16.77 1.31 -1.92
C TYR A 115 17.06 1.54 -0.43
N VAL A 116 18.33 1.59 -0.04
CA VAL A 116 18.73 1.91 1.34
C VAL A 116 18.30 3.35 1.70
N VAL A 117 18.57 4.32 0.83
CA VAL A 117 18.14 5.71 1.04
C VAL A 117 16.62 5.77 1.18
N ARG A 118 15.86 5.13 0.28
CA ARG A 118 14.40 5.05 0.34
C ARG A 118 13.92 4.51 1.70
N ALA A 119 14.50 3.40 2.14
CA ALA A 119 14.12 2.75 3.40
C ALA A 119 14.44 3.61 4.62
N VAL A 120 15.61 4.25 4.65
CA VAL A 120 16.00 5.18 5.72
C VAL A 120 15.06 6.38 5.73
N THR A 121 14.77 6.99 4.58
CA THR A 121 13.82 8.11 4.50
C THR A 121 12.44 7.71 4.99
N MET A 122 11.93 6.55 4.57
CA MET A 122 10.64 6.03 5.04
C MET A 122 10.63 5.85 6.56
N LEU A 123 11.69 5.25 7.13
CA LEU A 123 11.80 5.02 8.56
C LEU A 123 11.86 6.33 9.35
N SER A 124 12.67 7.29 8.89
CA SER A 124 12.74 8.63 9.48
C SER A 124 11.38 9.32 9.44
N PHE A 125 10.64 9.20 8.33
CA PHE A 125 9.31 9.78 8.20
C PHE A 125 8.29 9.13 9.14
N TYR A 126 8.33 7.80 9.30
CA TYR A 126 7.50 7.09 10.27
C TYR A 126 7.76 7.56 11.71
N PHE A 127 9.01 7.83 12.09
CA PHE A 127 9.30 8.30 13.45
C PHE A 127 9.03 9.80 13.68
N LEU A 128 9.36 10.67 12.72
CA LEU A 128 9.22 12.12 12.90
C LEU A 128 7.82 12.64 12.58
N VAL A 129 7.23 12.12 11.50
CA VAL A 129 6.07 12.75 10.86
C VAL A 129 4.79 12.02 11.22
N MET A 130 4.80 10.69 11.32
CA MET A 130 3.63 9.92 11.76
C MET A 130 3.01 10.40 13.09
N PRO A 131 3.80 10.69 14.15
CA PRO A 131 3.23 11.17 15.41
C PRO A 131 2.57 12.54 15.25
N ARG A 132 3.15 13.41 14.41
CA ARG A 132 2.61 14.74 14.10
C ARG A 132 1.38 14.70 13.20
N LEU A 133 1.26 13.71 12.32
CA LEU A 133 0.10 13.53 11.44
C LEU A 133 -1.14 13.02 12.19
N ARG A 134 -0.96 12.43 13.38
CA ARG A 134 -2.08 11.90 14.18
C ARG A 134 -3.03 13.01 14.65
N SER A 135 -2.53 14.23 14.87
CA SER A 135 -3.31 15.38 15.36
C SER A 135 -3.89 16.27 14.25
N LEU A 136 -3.54 16.04 12.98
CA LEU A 136 -4.05 16.81 11.85
C LEU A 136 -5.28 16.14 11.23
N ASP A 137 -6.19 16.95 10.69
CA ASP A 137 -7.31 16.47 9.88
C ASP A 137 -6.80 15.58 8.74
N ALA A 138 -7.33 14.37 8.66
CA ALA A 138 -6.98 13.31 7.70
C ALA A 138 -6.85 13.80 6.24
N ARG A 139 -7.58 14.86 5.88
CA ARG A 139 -7.63 15.41 4.52
C ARG A 139 -6.33 16.09 4.06
N LYS A 140 -5.62 16.81 4.95
CA LYS A 140 -4.39 17.54 4.59
C LYS A 140 -3.20 16.61 4.31
N PRO A 141 -2.94 15.57 5.15
CA PRO A 141 -1.93 14.56 4.86
C PRO A 141 -2.20 13.77 3.58
N MET A 142 -3.48 13.57 3.22
CA MET A 142 -3.85 12.85 2.00
C MET A 142 -3.38 13.57 0.75
N VAL A 143 -3.68 14.87 0.67
CA VAL A 143 -3.30 15.71 -0.46
C VAL A 143 -1.78 15.81 -0.52
N PHE A 144 -1.10 15.91 0.63
CA PHE A 144 0.37 15.90 0.68
C PHE A 144 0.96 14.59 0.15
N GLY A 145 0.48 13.43 0.61
CA GLY A 145 0.95 12.13 0.15
C GLY A 145 0.71 11.91 -1.34
N PHE A 146 -0.48 12.26 -1.85
CA PHE A 146 -0.80 12.13 -3.27
C PHE A 146 -0.04 13.10 -4.15
N ALA A 147 0.04 14.37 -3.76
CA ALA A 147 0.81 15.37 -4.49
C ALA A 147 2.30 15.02 -4.52
N GLY A 148 2.85 14.53 -3.40
CA GLY A 148 4.23 14.10 -3.33
C GLY A 148 4.54 12.87 -4.20
N LEU A 149 3.62 11.92 -4.30
CA LEU A 149 3.76 10.77 -5.21
C LEU A 149 3.67 11.18 -6.68
N ILE A 150 2.70 12.02 -7.04
CA ILE A 150 2.59 12.55 -8.40
C ILE A 150 3.86 13.33 -8.76
N ALA A 151 4.32 14.22 -7.88
CA ALA A 151 5.54 15.00 -8.09
C ALA A 151 6.78 14.11 -8.23
N SER A 152 6.89 13.04 -7.42
CA SER A 152 7.99 12.07 -7.54
C SER A 152 7.98 11.37 -8.89
N TRP A 153 6.83 10.89 -9.38
CA TRP A 153 6.74 10.23 -10.68
C TRP A 153 6.92 11.21 -11.85
N THR A 154 6.41 12.43 -11.77
CA THR A 154 6.66 13.47 -12.79
C THR A 154 8.14 13.81 -12.85
N LEU A 155 8.80 13.93 -11.69
CA LEU A 155 10.23 14.14 -11.60
C LEU A 155 10.96 12.96 -12.25
N LEU A 156 10.61 11.72 -11.89
CA LEU A 156 11.21 10.49 -12.41
C LEU A 156 11.12 10.38 -13.94
N ILE A 157 10.00 10.79 -14.54
CA ILE A 157 9.82 10.79 -16.00
C ILE A 157 10.73 11.82 -16.68
N SER A 158 10.96 12.96 -16.02
CA SER A 158 11.71 14.11 -16.53
C SER A 158 13.22 14.02 -16.31
N ILE A 159 13.72 13.00 -15.60
CA ILE A 159 15.15 12.86 -15.28
C ILE A 159 15.95 12.58 -16.57
N PRO A 160 16.96 13.40 -16.90
CA PRO A 160 17.88 13.11 -17.99
C PRO A 160 18.80 11.92 -17.63
N PRO A 161 19.30 11.17 -18.64
CA PRO A 161 20.17 10.01 -18.40
C PRO A 161 21.37 10.37 -17.50
N GLN A 162 21.77 9.45 -16.63
CA GLN A 162 22.92 9.59 -15.71
C GLN A 162 22.84 10.66 -14.60
N SER A 163 21.68 11.31 -14.37
CA SER A 163 21.55 12.27 -13.27
C SER A 163 21.21 11.60 -11.93
N TYR A 164 22.26 11.16 -11.21
CA TYR A 164 22.15 10.51 -9.90
C TYR A 164 21.50 11.40 -8.82
N GLY A 165 21.76 12.71 -8.86
CA GLY A 165 21.24 13.66 -7.86
C GLY A 165 19.73 13.87 -7.95
N LEU A 166 19.19 14.00 -9.16
CA LEU A 166 17.74 14.12 -9.38
C LEU A 166 17.01 12.83 -9.03
N LEU A 167 17.63 11.67 -9.29
CA LEU A 167 17.08 10.37 -8.90
C LEU A 167 17.02 10.24 -7.37
N LEU A 168 18.06 10.69 -6.66
CA LEU A 168 18.07 10.71 -5.20
C LEU A 168 16.95 11.58 -4.64
N LEU A 169 16.72 12.76 -5.22
CA LEU A 169 15.63 13.65 -4.82
C LEU A 169 14.26 12.98 -5.04
N ALA A 170 14.05 12.33 -6.19
CA ALA A 170 12.81 11.59 -6.47
C ALA A 170 12.56 10.47 -5.45
N VAL A 171 13.61 9.72 -5.09
CA VAL A 171 13.55 8.63 -4.10
C VAL A 171 13.24 9.15 -2.70
N VAL A 172 13.86 10.26 -2.29
CA VAL A 172 13.58 10.89 -0.99
C VAL A 172 12.14 11.39 -0.94
N LEU A 173 11.69 12.08 -1.99
CA LEU A 173 10.32 12.56 -2.09
C LEU A 173 9.31 11.41 -2.04
N GLU A 174 9.61 10.31 -2.73
CA GLU A 174 8.78 9.10 -2.68
C GLU A 174 8.79 8.47 -1.28
N GLY A 175 9.96 8.38 -0.64
CA GLY A 175 10.15 7.85 0.70
C GLY A 175 9.37 8.62 1.77
N CYS A 176 9.11 9.91 1.57
CA CYS A 176 8.23 10.71 2.42
C CYS A 176 6.73 10.48 2.12
N SER A 177 6.40 10.31 0.84
CA SER A 177 5.00 10.33 0.37
C SER A 177 4.29 8.98 0.53
N VAL A 178 5.01 7.86 0.37
CA VAL A 178 4.44 6.50 0.51
C VAL A 178 3.96 6.22 1.94
N PRO A 179 4.74 6.44 3.01
CA PRO A 179 4.28 6.19 4.38
C PRO A 179 3.07 7.04 4.75
N ALA A 180 3.05 8.31 4.33
CA ALA A 180 1.92 9.22 4.56
C ALA A 180 0.63 8.68 3.92
N THR A 181 0.73 8.21 2.67
CA THR A 181 -0.40 7.66 1.91
C THR A 181 -0.92 6.36 2.52
N ASN A 182 -0.05 5.38 2.80
CA ASN A 182 -0.45 4.07 3.33
C ASN A 182 -1.05 4.19 4.72
N THR A 183 -0.43 4.96 5.61
CA THR A 183 -0.95 5.20 6.97
C THR A 183 -2.36 5.77 6.94
N LEU A 184 -2.57 6.73 6.06
CA LEU A 184 -3.84 7.41 5.99
C LEU A 184 -4.92 6.51 5.40
N LEU A 185 -4.57 5.73 4.38
CA LEU A 185 -5.43 4.67 3.86
C LEU A 185 -5.85 3.73 4.98
N ASP A 186 -4.91 3.22 5.78
CA ASP A 186 -5.21 2.35 6.91
C ASP A 186 -6.16 3.02 7.92
N LYS A 187 -6.01 4.33 8.14
CA LYS A 187 -6.89 5.13 9.01
C LYS A 187 -8.30 5.31 8.41
N LEU A 188 -8.42 5.61 7.11
CA LEU A 188 -9.71 5.73 6.41
C LEU A 188 -10.45 4.39 6.43
N VAL A 189 -9.75 3.32 6.10
CA VAL A 189 -10.24 1.95 6.15
C VAL A 189 -10.72 1.58 7.55
N ALA A 190 -9.93 1.91 8.58
CA ALA A 190 -10.30 1.68 9.97
C ALA A 190 -11.54 2.47 10.43
N THR A 191 -11.82 3.62 9.83
CA THR A 191 -12.91 4.52 10.23
C THR A 191 -14.20 4.28 9.45
N THR A 192 -14.12 3.84 8.19
CA THR A 192 -15.31 3.53 7.37
C THR A 192 -15.92 2.16 7.67
N VAL A 193 -15.18 1.27 8.33
CA VAL A 193 -15.60 -0.12 8.56
C VAL A 193 -16.18 -0.29 9.95
N ALA A 194 -17.42 -0.78 10.02
CA ALA A 194 -18.13 -1.05 11.27
C ALA A 194 -17.34 -2.00 12.19
N PRO A 195 -17.25 -1.73 13.52
CA PRO A 195 -16.42 -2.51 14.44
C PRO A 195 -16.80 -3.99 14.53
N GLU A 196 -18.08 -4.31 14.39
CA GLU A 196 -18.66 -5.63 14.65
C GLU A 196 -18.27 -6.70 13.61
N GLU A 197 -18.04 -6.28 12.36
CA GLU A 197 -17.69 -7.16 11.24
C GLU A 197 -16.36 -6.78 10.57
N ARG A 198 -15.54 -5.97 11.25
CA ARG A 198 -14.33 -5.37 10.68
C ARG A 198 -13.44 -6.37 9.97
N ALA A 199 -13.14 -7.51 10.58
CA ALA A 199 -12.28 -8.53 9.98
C ALA A 199 -12.84 -9.08 8.65
N ARG A 200 -14.15 -9.32 8.55
CA ARG A 200 -14.80 -9.83 7.32
C ARG A 200 -14.84 -8.77 6.23
N ILE A 201 -15.18 -7.54 6.59
CA ILE A 201 -15.20 -6.42 5.66
C ILE A 201 -13.79 -6.17 5.10
N MET A 202 -12.77 -6.12 5.95
CA MET A 202 -11.37 -5.99 5.52
C MET A 202 -10.96 -7.12 4.58
N ALA A 203 -11.25 -8.38 4.94
CA ALA A 203 -10.88 -9.53 4.12
C ALA A 203 -11.49 -9.47 2.71
N LEU A 204 -12.79 -9.13 2.61
CA LEU A 204 -13.46 -8.97 1.33
C LEU A 204 -12.91 -7.78 0.53
N LEU A 205 -12.61 -6.67 1.21
CA LEU A 205 -12.09 -5.48 0.58
C LEU A 205 -10.67 -5.71 0.04
N TYR A 206 -9.76 -6.30 0.81
CA TYR A 206 -8.43 -6.68 0.34
C TYR A 206 -8.48 -7.75 -0.77
N LEU A 207 -9.42 -8.70 -0.70
CA LEU A 207 -9.64 -9.66 -1.78
C LEU A 207 -10.05 -8.94 -3.08
N ALA A 208 -11.01 -8.02 -3.00
CA ALA A 208 -11.42 -7.21 -4.16
C ALA A 208 -10.25 -6.39 -4.70
N VAL A 209 -9.47 -5.74 -3.83
CA VAL A 209 -8.26 -5.00 -4.19
C VAL A 209 -7.26 -5.90 -4.92
N LEU A 210 -7.00 -7.10 -4.41
CA LEU A 210 -6.08 -8.06 -5.02
C LEU A 210 -6.55 -8.50 -6.41
N VAL A 211 -7.83 -8.85 -6.56
CA VAL A 211 -8.42 -9.25 -7.84
C VAL A 211 -8.32 -8.12 -8.85
N CYS A 212 -8.72 -6.90 -8.45
CA CYS A 212 -8.65 -5.71 -9.29
C CYS A 212 -7.21 -5.31 -9.65
N THR A 213 -6.24 -5.55 -8.76
CA THR A 213 -4.83 -5.20 -8.99
C THR A 213 -4.11 -6.21 -9.89
N SER A 214 -4.52 -7.48 -9.85
CA SER A 214 -3.86 -8.57 -10.59
C SER A 214 -3.66 -8.34 -12.11
N PRO A 215 -4.64 -7.82 -12.89
CA PRO A 215 -4.42 -7.59 -14.32
C PRO A 215 -3.46 -6.43 -14.60
N PHE A 216 -3.30 -5.48 -13.66
CA PHE A 216 -2.48 -4.29 -13.90
C PHE A 216 -0.99 -4.59 -13.95
N GLY A 217 -0.53 -5.69 -13.37
CA GLY A 217 0.86 -6.14 -13.55
C GLY A 217 1.15 -6.47 -15.02
N TRP A 218 0.24 -7.17 -15.69
CA TRP A 218 0.36 -7.50 -17.11
C TRP A 218 0.19 -6.27 -18.00
N ILE A 219 -0.82 -5.43 -17.74
CA ILE A 219 -1.06 -4.18 -18.48
C ILE A 219 0.18 -3.28 -18.40
N ALA A 220 0.74 -3.09 -17.19
CA ALA A 220 1.93 -2.28 -17.01
C ALA A 220 3.16 -2.88 -17.70
N GLY A 221 3.25 -4.21 -17.79
CA GLY A 221 4.28 -4.91 -18.57
C GLY A 221 4.24 -4.55 -20.05
N GLN A 222 3.07 -4.71 -20.68
CA GLN A 222 2.86 -4.34 -22.09
C GLN A 222 3.16 -2.86 -22.34
N VAL A 223 2.73 -2.00 -21.43
CA VAL A 223 2.96 -0.56 -21.50
C VAL A 223 4.45 -0.22 -21.33
N SER A 224 5.17 -0.97 -20.49
CA SER A 224 6.62 -0.81 -20.28
C SER A 224 7.46 -1.26 -21.48
N GLU A 225 6.98 -2.23 -22.25
CA GLU A 225 7.65 -2.68 -23.48
C GLU A 225 7.65 -1.60 -24.56
N ILE A 226 6.56 -0.84 -24.67
CA ILE A 226 6.44 0.29 -25.62
C ILE A 226 7.35 1.44 -25.18
N ASN A 227 7.21 1.90 -23.94
CA ASN A 227 8.08 2.92 -23.36
C ASN A 227 8.11 2.78 -21.84
N ARG A 228 9.32 2.64 -21.31
CA ARG A 228 9.62 2.41 -19.88
C ARG A 228 9.06 3.49 -18.94
N SER A 229 8.73 4.67 -19.47
CA SER A 229 8.13 5.79 -18.72
C SER A 229 6.61 5.70 -18.59
N LEU A 230 5.93 4.99 -19.51
CA LEU A 230 4.47 4.94 -19.56
C LEU A 230 3.81 4.27 -18.36
N PRO A 231 4.40 3.24 -17.70
CA PRO A 231 3.83 2.70 -16.46
C PRO A 231 3.70 3.77 -15.36
N PHE A 232 4.63 4.73 -15.31
CA PHE A 232 4.57 5.84 -14.35
C PHE A 232 3.55 6.91 -14.76
N VAL A 233 3.36 7.12 -16.07
CA VAL A 233 2.27 7.98 -16.58
C VAL A 233 0.91 7.38 -16.23
N LEU A 234 0.76 6.06 -16.37
CA LEU A 234 -0.44 5.33 -15.95
C LEU A 234 -0.70 5.51 -14.45
N ASN A 235 0.34 5.41 -13.61
CA ASN A 235 0.24 5.68 -12.17
C ASN A 235 -0.23 7.10 -11.88
N ILE A 236 0.32 8.11 -12.56
CA ILE A 236 -0.11 9.51 -12.41
C ILE A 236 -1.59 9.64 -12.79
N GLY A 237 -2.02 9.08 -13.92
CA GLY A 237 -3.42 9.11 -14.35
C GLY A 237 -4.37 8.42 -13.37
N LEU A 238 -3.95 7.30 -12.79
CA LEU A 238 -4.74 6.57 -11.81
C LEU A 238 -4.83 7.34 -10.48
N PHE A 239 -3.74 7.97 -10.05
CA PHE A 239 -3.73 8.80 -8.85
C PHE A 239 -4.52 10.10 -9.01
N THR A 240 -4.51 10.73 -10.19
CA THR A 240 -5.34 11.92 -10.45
C THR A 240 -6.83 11.56 -10.44
N LEU A 241 -7.21 10.42 -11.03
CA LEU A 241 -8.57 9.88 -10.90
C LEU A 241 -8.93 9.58 -9.44
N GLY A 242 -8.02 8.97 -8.67
CA GLY A 242 -8.23 8.70 -7.25
C GLY A 242 -8.39 9.96 -6.40
N ALA A 243 -7.58 10.98 -6.67
CA ALA A 243 -7.69 12.28 -6.03
C ALA A 243 -9.02 12.98 -6.39
N ALA A 244 -9.46 12.89 -7.65
CA ALA A 244 -10.74 13.44 -8.10
C ALA A 244 -11.92 12.72 -7.43
N LEU A 245 -11.89 11.38 -7.37
CA LEU A 245 -12.89 10.58 -6.66
C LEU A 245 -12.96 10.93 -5.17
N ALA A 246 -11.81 11.04 -4.50
CA ALA A 246 -11.73 11.45 -3.11
C ALA A 246 -12.25 12.89 -2.89
N TYR A 247 -11.98 13.80 -3.82
CA TYR A 247 -12.46 15.18 -3.77
C TYR A 247 -13.98 15.27 -3.94
N VAL A 248 -14.55 14.53 -4.91
CA VAL A 248 -16.00 14.47 -5.13
C VAL A 248 -16.71 13.83 -3.94
N ALA A 249 -16.17 12.73 -3.40
CA ALA A 249 -16.72 12.06 -2.23
C ALA A 249 -16.71 12.95 -0.98
N SER A 250 -15.60 13.64 -0.72
CA SER A 250 -15.50 14.54 0.43
C SER A 250 -16.38 15.79 0.31
N ARG A 251 -16.73 16.23 -0.92
CA ARG A 251 -17.77 17.24 -1.13
C ARG A 251 -19.18 16.71 -0.84
N ARG A 252 -19.47 15.46 -1.16
CA ARG A 252 -20.77 14.84 -0.85
C ARG A 252 -20.95 14.61 0.65
N ALA A 253 -19.91 14.19 1.36
CA ALA A 253 -19.95 14.07 2.83
C ALA A 253 -20.14 15.43 3.53
N ALA A 254 -19.64 16.53 2.95
CA ALA A 254 -19.86 17.88 3.45
C ALA A 254 -21.28 18.44 3.16
N LEU A 255 -22.06 17.77 2.30
CA LEU A 255 -23.43 18.16 1.93
C LEU A 255 -24.50 17.38 2.71
N THR A 256 -24.11 16.50 3.61
CA THR A 256 -25.00 15.94 4.64
C THR A 256 -24.62 16.56 6.00
N PRO A 257 -24.97 17.83 6.28
CA PRO A 257 -25.01 18.29 7.64
C PRO A 257 -26.00 17.44 8.45
N ILE A 258 -25.64 17.26 9.71
CA ILE A 258 -26.33 16.49 10.74
C ILE A 258 -27.71 17.13 11.01
N GLU A 259 -28.69 16.92 10.13
CA GLU A 259 -30.09 17.35 10.34
C GLU A 259 -31.08 16.18 10.51
N GLU A 260 -30.65 14.91 10.36
CA GLU A 260 -31.54 13.73 10.50
C GLU A 260 -31.26 12.86 11.76
N ILE A 261 -30.86 13.45 12.88
CA ILE A 261 -30.94 12.77 14.21
C ILE A 261 -31.71 13.63 15.24
N ALA A 262 -32.51 14.61 14.78
CA ALA A 262 -33.41 15.37 15.62
C ALA A 262 -34.84 15.37 15.08
N GLN A 263 -35.40 14.17 14.86
CA GLN A 263 -36.84 13.90 14.94
C GLN A 263 -37.09 12.53 15.58
#